data_AF-A0A9D9AK79-F1
#
_entry.id   AF-A0A9D9AK79-F1
#
_cell.length_a   1.000
_cell.length_b   1.000
_cell.length_c   1.000
_cell.angle_alpha   90.00
_cell.angle_beta   90.00
_cell.angle_gamma   90.00
#
_symmetry.space_group_name_H-M   'P 1'
#
loop_
_entity.id
_entity.type
_entity.pdbx_description
1 polymer ?
#
loop_
_entity_poly.entity_id
_entity_poly.type
_entity_poly.pdbx_seq_one_letter_code
_entity_poly.pdbx_strand_id
1 'polypeptide(L)'
;STVSGDLAVTADGAVTDSGALTVAGTTSVSAGAGNNVTLDTAGNDFATVQIGSGNNVALVDTNAIDLGASTVSGGLTVTADGAVTDSGALTVDGTTSIAAGAGNNVTLDTASNDFATVQIGSGNDVALVDTNAIDLGASTISGGLTVTADGAVTDSGTVVVAGLAAITAGVGNGVSFDTAGNDFATVQIVSSGDVTIRDTNAINLGTSSISGSLEVSADGEIQVSGALASNGATVLTADADADGTGDFTLLGGASVSTNGSSLVVQANDFVLSGTINTAGSTLTIGASDGGTIGLGDASGNLSLSNAELAQISASGTTFGGATSGSIAVDGVTQAASSGLGTVTLDASQATETIVIDGGASFFGGLQASAANEVRIEADVTTLTAGMSLDGDANGVIDGSDSIVLGATLTSATDLTVTAQNGDIVLIGNSALNAQSGNVVVNDAIDGGFDLTISAVSGNATFAAPVGSGATLGAVVLQADIATGEIHANSLSVDAGSANLTGSVGGQGGAGGAALVQNNGSSDILFNTFTVSGTAAANGSGANLSRTRIVETGHRTGSDVEPSENNQLVIESGEELAQGGGVCETEDDPSVAKLNLIKDPSRIVVLQPPGVSGEQFDQCEEESANRPAVAQLPSIN
;
A
#
# COMPACT_ATOMS: atom_id res chain seq x y z
N SER A 1 -51.95 6.52 -49.45
CA SER A 1 -52.00 7.73 -50.29
C SER A 1 -50.60 8.10 -50.72
N THR A 2 -50.40 8.60 -51.93
CA THR A 2 -49.09 9.08 -52.40
C THR A 2 -49.13 10.59 -52.58
N VAL A 3 -48.21 11.30 -51.93
CA VAL A 3 -48.04 12.75 -52.01
C VAL A 3 -46.64 13.03 -52.58
N SER A 4 -46.57 13.66 -53.76
CA SER A 4 -45.31 13.91 -54.45
C SER A 4 -44.52 15.12 -53.94
N GLY A 5 -45.06 15.84 -52.95
CA GLY A 5 -44.46 17.01 -52.31
C GLY A 5 -44.76 16.98 -50.81
N ASP A 6 -44.86 18.15 -50.18
CA ASP A 6 -45.08 18.24 -48.74
C ASP A 6 -46.52 17.88 -48.34
N LEU A 7 -46.65 17.25 -47.17
CA LEU A 7 -47.92 16.98 -46.51
C LEU A 7 -47.99 17.78 -45.21
N ALA A 8 -48.91 18.75 -45.12
CA ALA A 8 -49.13 19.51 -43.88
C ALA A 8 -50.49 19.14 -43.26
N VAL A 9 -50.47 18.74 -41.99
CA VAL A 9 -51.63 18.35 -41.20
C VAL A 9 -51.70 19.21 -39.94
N THR A 10 -52.76 20.00 -39.82
CA THR A 10 -53.12 20.70 -38.57
C THR A 10 -54.43 20.13 -38.07
N ALA A 11 -54.45 19.63 -36.83
CA ALA A 11 -55.64 19.06 -36.20
C ALA A 11 -55.78 19.58 -34.76
N ASP A 12 -57.02 19.78 -34.32
CA ASP A 12 -57.35 20.09 -32.91
C ASP A 12 -57.59 18.80 -32.08
N GLY A 13 -57.06 17.67 -32.56
CA GLY A 13 -57.30 16.34 -32.02
C GLY A 13 -56.24 15.34 -32.48
N ALA A 14 -56.38 14.08 -32.08
CA ALA A 14 -55.43 13.03 -32.47
C ALA A 14 -55.33 12.87 -34.00
N VAL A 15 -54.12 12.66 -34.50
CA VAL A 15 -53.83 12.36 -35.90
C VAL A 15 -53.49 10.89 -36.01
N THR A 16 -54.21 10.16 -36.86
CA THR A 16 -53.99 8.72 -37.08
C THR A 16 -53.99 8.43 -38.58
N ASP A 17 -53.17 7.49 -39.02
CA ASP A 17 -53.32 6.90 -40.35
C ASP A 17 -54.22 5.64 -40.30
N SER A 18 -54.65 5.18 -41.47
CA SER A 18 -55.48 3.97 -41.60
C SER A 18 -55.01 3.09 -42.77
N GLY A 19 -53.83 3.40 -43.30
CA GLY A 19 -53.27 2.83 -44.51
C GLY A 19 -52.01 3.59 -44.91
N ALA A 20 -51.17 2.93 -45.70
CA ALA A 20 -49.84 3.42 -46.07
C ALA A 20 -49.87 4.84 -46.67
N LEU A 21 -48.99 5.70 -46.17
CA LEU A 21 -48.69 7.03 -46.68
C LEU A 21 -47.30 7.01 -47.33
N THR A 22 -47.21 7.43 -48.59
CA THR A 22 -45.94 7.68 -49.27
C THR A 22 -45.82 9.18 -49.50
N VAL A 23 -44.87 9.85 -48.85
CA VAL A 23 -44.67 11.31 -48.94
C VAL A 23 -43.23 11.60 -49.31
N ALA A 24 -43.03 12.10 -50.53
CA ALA A 24 -41.69 12.38 -51.05
C ALA A 24 -41.09 13.69 -50.49
N GLY A 25 -41.94 14.62 -50.02
CA GLY A 25 -41.52 15.85 -49.35
C GLY A 25 -41.59 15.75 -47.83
N THR A 26 -41.66 16.90 -47.15
CA THR A 26 -41.77 16.95 -45.70
C THR A 26 -43.20 16.67 -45.24
N THR A 27 -43.37 15.77 -44.26
CA THR A 27 -44.62 15.58 -43.53
C THR A 27 -44.60 16.43 -42.27
N SER A 28 -45.43 17.46 -42.20
CA SER A 28 -45.59 18.35 -41.06
C SER A 28 -46.88 18.08 -40.31
N VAL A 29 -46.80 17.75 -39.02
CA VAL A 29 -48.00 17.48 -38.20
C VAL A 29 -48.04 18.38 -36.97
N SER A 30 -49.17 19.04 -36.75
CA SER A 30 -49.48 19.80 -35.54
C SER A 30 -50.83 19.34 -34.99
N ALA A 31 -50.80 18.45 -34.00
CA ALA A 31 -51.98 17.93 -33.30
C ALA A 31 -52.27 18.68 -31.98
N GLY A 32 -51.31 19.49 -31.50
CA GLY A 32 -51.33 20.11 -30.18
C GLY A 32 -50.81 19.17 -29.08
N ALA A 33 -50.18 19.73 -28.04
CA ALA A 33 -49.49 18.98 -26.97
C ALA A 33 -50.40 18.03 -26.15
N GLY A 34 -51.73 18.14 -26.26
CA GLY A 34 -52.66 17.23 -25.60
C GLY A 34 -52.99 15.97 -26.41
N ASN A 35 -52.60 15.91 -27.69
CA ASN A 35 -53.10 14.93 -28.64
C ASN A 35 -51.99 14.11 -29.28
N ASN A 36 -52.22 12.80 -29.43
CA ASN A 36 -51.24 11.90 -30.02
C ASN A 36 -51.19 12.01 -31.56
N VAL A 37 -50.04 11.69 -32.12
CA VAL A 37 -49.81 11.47 -33.55
C VAL A 37 -49.41 10.01 -33.76
N THR A 38 -50.16 9.27 -34.55
CA THR A 38 -49.93 7.83 -34.79
C THR A 38 -49.92 7.58 -36.29
N LEU A 39 -48.71 7.53 -36.85
CA LEU A 39 -48.44 7.21 -38.25
C LEU A 39 -47.71 5.87 -38.30
N ASP A 40 -48.38 4.83 -37.81
CA ASP A 40 -47.80 3.52 -37.48
C ASP A 40 -48.15 2.42 -38.50
N THR A 41 -48.76 2.78 -39.62
CA THR A 41 -48.99 1.81 -40.69
C THR A 41 -47.65 1.33 -41.27
N ALA A 42 -47.39 0.02 -41.22
CA ALA A 42 -46.14 -0.62 -41.67
C ALA A 42 -45.71 -0.35 -43.12
N GLY A 43 -46.59 0.19 -43.97
CA GLY A 43 -46.28 0.53 -45.35
C GLY A 43 -45.97 2.01 -45.58
N ASN A 44 -45.84 2.79 -44.52
CA ASN A 44 -45.48 4.21 -44.60
C ASN A 44 -44.08 4.40 -45.16
N ASP A 45 -43.89 5.46 -45.92
CA ASP A 45 -42.66 5.81 -46.63
C ASP A 45 -42.57 7.34 -46.68
N PHE A 46 -41.89 7.90 -45.69
CA PHE A 46 -41.68 9.33 -45.48
C PHE A 46 -40.22 9.69 -45.77
N ALA A 47 -39.99 10.81 -46.45
CA ALA A 47 -38.65 11.37 -46.54
C ALA A 47 -38.23 12.06 -45.22
N THR A 48 -38.94 13.14 -44.85
CA THR A 48 -38.73 13.87 -43.59
C THR A 48 -40.06 13.99 -42.85
N VAL A 49 -40.06 13.79 -41.53
CA VAL A 49 -41.20 14.05 -40.65
C VAL A 49 -40.84 15.12 -39.63
N GLN A 50 -41.71 16.12 -39.47
CA GLN A 50 -41.58 17.16 -38.45
C GLN A 50 -42.87 17.28 -37.64
N ILE A 51 -42.75 17.28 -36.32
CA ILE A 51 -43.88 17.40 -35.39
C ILE A 51 -43.89 18.81 -34.80
N GLY A 52 -44.72 19.71 -35.32
CA GLY A 52 -44.85 21.05 -34.75
C GLY A 52 -45.44 21.03 -33.34
N SER A 53 -46.31 20.06 -33.05
CA SER A 53 -46.77 19.75 -31.68
C SER A 53 -47.51 18.41 -31.63
N GLY A 54 -47.24 17.61 -30.61
CA GLY A 54 -47.96 16.38 -30.28
C GLY A 54 -47.66 15.91 -28.86
N ASN A 55 -48.50 15.03 -28.32
CA ASN A 55 -48.28 14.35 -27.03
C ASN A 55 -47.38 13.13 -27.26
N ASN A 56 -47.96 11.94 -27.48
CA ASN A 56 -47.18 10.78 -27.91
C ASN A 56 -47.16 10.70 -29.43
N VAL A 57 -45.99 10.43 -30.00
CA VAL A 57 -45.79 10.28 -31.44
C VAL A 57 -45.29 8.88 -31.74
N ALA A 58 -45.97 8.18 -32.66
CA ALA A 58 -45.52 6.90 -33.20
C ALA A 58 -45.36 7.02 -34.72
N LEU A 59 -44.17 6.72 -35.22
CA LEU A 59 -43.82 6.75 -36.64
C LEU A 59 -43.31 5.37 -37.05
N VAL A 60 -43.85 4.84 -38.14
CA VAL A 60 -43.31 3.67 -38.83
C VAL A 60 -42.88 4.10 -40.23
N ASP A 61 -41.72 3.64 -40.66
CA ASP A 61 -41.18 3.88 -42.00
C ASP A 61 -40.59 2.59 -42.60
N THR A 62 -40.85 2.36 -43.88
CA THR A 62 -40.35 1.20 -44.63
C THR A 62 -38.90 1.35 -45.09
N ASN A 63 -38.30 2.52 -44.93
CA ASN A 63 -36.90 2.77 -45.22
C ASN A 63 -36.29 3.79 -44.24
N ALA A 64 -35.41 4.67 -44.72
CA ALA A 64 -34.77 5.66 -43.87
C ALA A 64 -35.72 6.84 -43.62
N ILE A 65 -35.69 7.38 -42.40
CA ILE A 65 -36.52 8.53 -42.01
C ILE A 65 -35.62 9.62 -41.44
N ASP A 66 -35.84 10.85 -41.92
CA ASP A 66 -35.26 12.06 -41.37
C ASP A 66 -36.25 12.76 -40.43
N LEU A 67 -35.85 13.02 -39.19
CA LEU A 67 -36.63 13.74 -38.20
C LEU A 67 -36.28 15.22 -38.29
N GLY A 68 -37.16 16.00 -38.90
CA GLY A 68 -37.10 17.45 -38.85
C GLY A 68 -37.44 17.98 -37.46
N ALA A 69 -37.35 19.30 -37.29
CA ALA A 69 -37.61 19.96 -36.01
C ALA A 69 -38.96 19.53 -35.40
N SER A 70 -38.91 18.93 -34.21
CA SER A 70 -40.05 18.25 -33.59
C SER A 70 -40.19 18.57 -32.11
N THR A 71 -41.41 18.85 -31.67
CA THR A 71 -41.78 19.06 -30.27
C THR A 71 -42.83 18.06 -29.84
N VAL A 72 -42.44 17.16 -28.93
CA VAL A 72 -43.23 16.02 -28.46
C VAL A 72 -43.30 16.08 -26.93
N SER A 73 -44.48 16.38 -26.37
CA SER A 73 -44.65 16.53 -24.91
C SER A 73 -44.82 15.20 -24.16
N GLY A 74 -44.81 14.09 -24.88
CA GLY A 74 -44.87 12.72 -24.38
C GLY A 74 -43.74 11.88 -24.97
N GLY A 75 -43.99 10.61 -25.28
CA GLY A 75 -42.99 9.74 -25.90
C GLY A 75 -42.93 9.83 -27.42
N LEU A 76 -41.73 9.64 -27.99
CA LEU A 76 -41.50 9.48 -29.43
C LEU A 76 -41.10 8.04 -29.72
N THR A 77 -41.86 7.32 -30.55
CA THR A 77 -41.52 5.96 -31.01
C THR A 77 -41.30 5.99 -32.51
N VAL A 78 -40.12 5.55 -32.96
CA VAL A 78 -39.75 5.47 -34.38
C VAL A 78 -39.32 4.04 -34.70
N THR A 79 -40.00 3.40 -35.64
CA THR A 79 -39.58 2.13 -36.22
C THR A 79 -39.30 2.34 -37.70
N ALA A 80 -38.07 2.14 -38.13
CA ALA A 80 -37.64 2.35 -39.50
C ALA A 80 -36.89 1.12 -40.00
N ASP A 81 -37.16 0.67 -41.22
CA ASP A 81 -36.38 -0.37 -41.91
C ASP A 81 -35.14 0.23 -42.62
N GLY A 82 -34.59 1.31 -42.07
CA GLY A 82 -33.48 2.10 -42.61
C GLY A 82 -32.85 3.00 -41.54
N ALA A 83 -31.93 3.87 -41.96
CA ALA A 83 -31.29 4.81 -41.03
C ALA A 83 -32.31 5.81 -40.46
N VAL A 84 -32.12 6.19 -39.20
CA VAL A 84 -32.91 7.26 -38.56
C VAL A 84 -31.97 8.44 -38.33
N THR A 85 -32.25 9.56 -38.97
CA THR A 85 -31.46 10.79 -38.84
C THR A 85 -32.29 11.93 -38.27
N ASP A 86 -31.65 13.00 -37.83
CA ASP A 86 -32.31 14.28 -37.61
C ASP A 86 -31.72 15.39 -38.49
N SER A 87 -32.56 16.36 -38.83
CA SER A 87 -32.20 17.57 -39.57
C SER A 87 -32.61 18.86 -38.87
N GLY A 88 -33.26 18.73 -37.70
CA GLY A 88 -33.61 19.82 -36.82
C GLY A 88 -33.82 19.34 -35.39
N ALA A 89 -33.90 20.30 -34.46
CA ALA A 89 -33.98 20.04 -33.03
C ALA A 89 -35.16 19.12 -32.67
N LEU A 90 -34.88 18.07 -31.92
CA LEU A 90 -35.87 17.21 -31.31
C LEU A 90 -36.00 17.58 -29.82
N THR A 91 -37.18 18.04 -29.40
CA THR A 91 -37.53 18.24 -28.00
C THR A 91 -38.57 17.20 -27.60
N VAL A 92 -38.18 16.26 -26.77
CA VAL A 92 -39.03 15.13 -26.35
C VAL A 92 -39.03 15.03 -24.82
N ASP A 93 -40.15 15.41 -24.20
CA ASP A 93 -40.28 15.43 -22.73
C ASP A 93 -40.35 14.00 -22.13
N GLY A 94 -40.77 13.02 -22.94
CA GLY A 94 -40.85 11.61 -22.55
C GLY A 94 -39.73 10.76 -23.17
N THR A 95 -39.95 9.45 -23.19
CA THR A 95 -38.97 8.51 -23.77
C THR A 95 -38.97 8.54 -25.30
N THR A 96 -37.79 8.66 -25.89
CA THR A 96 -37.54 8.43 -27.32
C THR A 96 -37.12 6.98 -27.53
N SER A 97 -37.91 6.21 -28.26
CA SER A 97 -37.69 4.78 -28.56
C SER A 97 -37.46 4.58 -30.04
N ILE A 98 -36.27 4.12 -30.43
CA ILE A 98 -35.89 3.93 -31.84
C ILE A 98 -35.54 2.48 -32.14
N ALA A 99 -36.11 1.95 -33.22
CA ALA A 99 -35.72 0.67 -33.81
C ALA A 99 -35.44 0.89 -35.31
N ALA A 100 -34.15 1.02 -35.65
CA ALA A 100 -33.67 1.14 -37.03
C ALA A 100 -33.29 -0.22 -37.64
N GLY A 101 -33.20 -1.27 -36.80
CA GLY A 101 -32.61 -2.56 -37.16
C GLY A 101 -31.09 -2.56 -37.03
N ALA A 102 -30.50 -3.72 -36.69
CA ALA A 102 -29.06 -3.87 -36.41
C ALA A 102 -28.14 -3.59 -37.62
N GLY A 103 -28.68 -3.41 -38.82
CA GLY A 103 -27.89 -3.05 -40.01
C GLY A 103 -27.84 -1.55 -40.30
N ASN A 104 -28.57 -0.73 -39.56
CA ASN A 104 -28.81 0.67 -39.88
C ASN A 104 -28.43 1.58 -38.72
N ASN A 105 -27.91 2.77 -39.05
CA ASN A 105 -27.44 3.73 -38.06
C ASN A 105 -28.58 4.61 -37.52
N VAL A 106 -28.40 5.11 -36.31
CA VAL A 106 -29.22 6.14 -35.69
C VAL A 106 -28.33 7.36 -35.45
N THR A 107 -28.65 8.49 -36.04
CA THR A 107 -27.89 9.74 -35.91
C THR A 107 -28.83 10.85 -35.51
N LEU A 108 -28.88 11.13 -34.20
CA LEU A 108 -29.62 12.25 -33.62
C LEU A 108 -28.61 13.29 -33.10
N ASP A 109 -27.91 13.92 -34.03
CA ASP A 109 -26.70 14.71 -33.76
C ASP A 109 -26.89 16.22 -33.84
N THR A 110 -28.14 16.67 -34.00
CA THR A 110 -28.45 18.09 -33.92
C THR A 110 -28.12 18.65 -32.53
N ALA A 111 -27.22 19.63 -32.48
CA ALA A 111 -26.67 20.19 -31.24
C ALA A 111 -27.69 20.76 -30.24
N SER A 112 -28.92 21.00 -30.68
CA SER A 112 -30.01 21.55 -29.86
C SER A 112 -31.09 20.53 -29.50
N ASN A 113 -30.80 19.24 -29.64
CA ASN A 113 -31.68 18.18 -29.16
C ASN A 113 -31.80 18.22 -27.64
N ASP A 114 -32.98 17.86 -27.15
CA ASP A 114 -33.35 17.88 -25.74
C ASP A 114 -34.25 16.66 -25.49
N PHE A 115 -33.64 15.58 -25.01
CA PHE A 115 -34.28 14.32 -24.70
C PHE A 115 -34.31 14.11 -23.17
N ALA A 116 -35.39 13.52 -22.66
CA ALA A 116 -35.38 12.99 -21.30
C ALA A 116 -34.65 11.64 -21.23
N THR A 117 -35.21 10.62 -21.89
CA THR A 117 -34.63 9.27 -21.98
C THR A 117 -34.59 8.84 -23.44
N VAL A 118 -33.49 8.21 -23.88
CA VAL A 118 -33.38 7.57 -25.19
C VAL A 118 -33.17 6.07 -25.02
N GLN A 119 -33.94 5.25 -25.73
CA GLN A 119 -33.77 3.81 -25.79
C GLN A 119 -33.64 3.34 -27.24
N ILE A 120 -32.60 2.54 -27.52
CA ILE A 120 -32.33 1.99 -28.84
C ILE A 120 -32.72 0.51 -28.86
N GLY A 121 -33.92 0.20 -29.34
CA GLY A 121 -34.36 -1.19 -29.47
C GLY A 121 -33.51 -1.98 -30.47
N SER A 122 -32.98 -1.32 -31.50
CA SER A 122 -31.93 -1.85 -32.38
C SER A 122 -31.31 -0.75 -33.25
N GLY A 123 -30.00 -0.82 -33.43
CA GLY A 123 -29.21 0.02 -34.34
C GLY A 123 -27.81 -0.56 -34.57
N ASN A 124 -27.14 -0.12 -35.64
CA ASN A 124 -25.71 -0.36 -35.87
C ASN A 124 -24.89 0.68 -35.13
N ASP A 125 -24.51 1.80 -35.76
CA ASP A 125 -23.86 2.91 -35.06
C ASP A 125 -24.91 3.91 -34.57
N VAL A 126 -24.75 4.39 -33.34
CA VAL A 126 -25.65 5.35 -32.70
C VAL A 126 -24.88 6.60 -32.31
N ALA A 127 -25.33 7.77 -32.75
CA ALA A 127 -24.83 9.07 -32.33
C ALA A 127 -25.97 9.88 -31.72
N LEU A 128 -25.79 10.34 -30.48
CA LEU A 128 -26.76 11.12 -29.73
C LEU A 128 -26.09 12.41 -29.24
N VAL A 129 -26.73 13.54 -29.51
CA VAL A 129 -26.38 14.82 -28.91
C VAL A 129 -27.55 15.30 -28.05
N ASP A 130 -27.24 15.82 -26.86
CA ASP A 130 -28.21 16.39 -25.94
C ASP A 130 -27.69 17.70 -25.33
N THR A 131 -28.56 18.70 -25.23
CA THR A 131 -28.25 20.02 -24.64
C THR A 131 -28.19 20.01 -23.12
N ASN A 132 -28.59 18.93 -22.46
CA ASN A 132 -28.51 18.76 -21.02
C ASN A 132 -28.16 17.32 -20.66
N ALA A 133 -28.77 16.77 -19.61
CA ALA A 133 -28.49 15.40 -19.18
C ALA A 133 -29.31 14.41 -20.02
N ILE A 134 -28.70 13.29 -20.39
CA ILE A 134 -29.37 12.23 -21.13
C ILE A 134 -29.37 10.94 -20.32
N ASP A 135 -30.54 10.32 -20.23
CA ASP A 135 -30.71 8.98 -19.67
C ASP A 135 -30.83 7.95 -20.80
N LEU A 136 -30.02 6.89 -20.76
CA LEU A 136 -30.09 5.78 -21.68
C LEU A 136 -30.96 4.67 -21.07
N GLY A 137 -32.13 4.47 -21.68
CA GLY A 137 -32.95 3.30 -21.39
C GLY A 137 -32.36 2.03 -22.02
N ALA A 138 -33.10 0.93 -21.95
CA ALA A 138 -32.68 -0.36 -22.50
C ALA A 138 -32.29 -0.23 -23.99
N SER A 139 -31.01 -0.46 -24.29
CA SER A 139 -30.43 -0.16 -25.59
C SER A 139 -29.54 -1.28 -26.10
N THR A 140 -29.69 -1.66 -27.36
CA THR A 140 -28.88 -2.68 -28.05
C THR A 140 -28.27 -2.08 -29.33
N ILE A 141 -26.97 -1.83 -29.27
CA ILE A 141 -26.17 -1.21 -30.32
C ILE A 141 -25.17 -2.24 -30.84
N SER A 142 -25.29 -2.62 -32.12
CA SER A 142 -24.44 -3.63 -32.74
C SER A 142 -23.12 -3.09 -33.31
N GLY A 143 -23.00 -1.77 -33.41
CA GLY A 143 -21.78 -1.03 -33.77
C GLY A 143 -21.31 -0.14 -32.61
N GLY A 144 -20.89 1.08 -32.91
CA GLY A 144 -20.42 2.06 -31.91
C GLY A 144 -21.54 2.95 -31.34
N LEU A 145 -21.30 3.46 -30.13
CA LEU A 145 -22.14 4.47 -29.48
C LEU A 145 -21.33 5.75 -29.28
N THR A 146 -21.84 6.88 -29.74
CA THR A 146 -21.29 8.21 -29.43
C THR A 146 -22.35 9.04 -28.73
N VAL A 147 -22.06 9.50 -27.52
CA VAL A 147 -22.96 10.38 -26.75
C VAL A 147 -22.22 11.68 -26.44
N THR A 148 -22.83 12.81 -26.80
CA THR A 148 -22.39 14.14 -26.37
C THR A 148 -23.54 14.82 -25.63
N ALA A 149 -23.38 14.99 -24.33
CA ALA A 149 -24.35 15.64 -23.46
C ALA A 149 -23.70 16.85 -22.79
N ASP A 150 -24.42 17.97 -22.71
CA ASP A 150 -24.02 19.12 -21.89
C ASP A 150 -24.48 18.96 -20.41
N GLY A 151 -24.52 17.70 -19.94
CA GLY A 151 -25.02 17.27 -18.63
C GLY A 151 -24.58 15.84 -18.32
N ALA A 152 -25.15 15.26 -17.27
CA ALA A 152 -24.85 13.88 -16.89
C ALA A 152 -25.32 12.88 -17.97
N VAL A 153 -24.58 11.79 -18.14
CA VAL A 153 -24.99 10.64 -18.96
C VAL A 153 -25.28 9.49 -18.01
N THR A 154 -26.52 9.04 -17.93
CA THR A 154 -26.94 7.94 -17.04
C THR A 154 -27.56 6.80 -17.81
N ASP A 155 -27.74 5.67 -17.16
CA ASP A 155 -28.60 4.59 -17.62
C ASP A 155 -29.76 4.31 -16.64
N SER A 156 -30.91 3.94 -17.21
CA SER A 156 -32.07 3.45 -16.47
C SER A 156 -32.48 2.04 -16.91
N GLY A 157 -31.77 1.49 -17.89
CA GLY A 157 -31.87 0.10 -18.32
C GLY A 157 -30.58 -0.36 -18.97
N THR A 158 -30.49 -1.66 -19.23
CA THR A 158 -29.31 -2.30 -19.81
C THR A 158 -28.88 -1.67 -21.14
N VAL A 159 -27.63 -1.23 -21.21
CA VAL A 159 -26.98 -0.72 -22.42
C VAL A 159 -25.96 -1.76 -22.90
N VAL A 160 -26.16 -2.26 -24.11
CA VAL A 160 -25.26 -3.21 -24.80
C VAL A 160 -24.65 -2.53 -26.02
N VAL A 161 -23.32 -2.45 -26.08
CA VAL A 161 -22.57 -1.85 -27.18
C VAL A 161 -21.46 -2.79 -27.64
N ALA A 162 -21.62 -3.38 -28.82
CA ALA A 162 -20.63 -4.31 -29.38
C ALA A 162 -19.34 -3.63 -29.90
N GLY A 163 -19.39 -2.32 -30.16
CA GLY A 163 -18.26 -1.51 -30.62
C GLY A 163 -17.73 -0.55 -29.54
N LEU A 164 -17.16 0.56 -29.99
CA LEU A 164 -16.66 1.63 -29.12
C LEU A 164 -17.83 2.47 -28.59
N ALA A 165 -17.93 2.62 -27.27
CA ALA A 165 -18.75 3.63 -26.60
C ALA A 165 -17.89 4.86 -26.26
N ALA A 166 -18.05 5.95 -27.02
CA ALA A 166 -17.38 7.23 -26.81
C ALA A 166 -18.33 8.23 -26.14
N ILE A 167 -18.02 8.62 -24.91
CA ILE A 167 -18.92 9.43 -24.06
C ILE A 167 -18.28 10.78 -23.74
N THR A 168 -19.03 11.85 -23.99
CA THR A 168 -18.67 13.23 -23.67
C THR A 168 -19.80 13.84 -22.84
N ALA A 169 -19.65 13.86 -21.51
CA ALA A 169 -20.58 14.53 -20.59
C ALA A 169 -20.13 15.98 -20.28
N GLY A 170 -18.86 16.29 -20.54
CA GLY A 170 -18.23 17.55 -20.14
C GLY A 170 -17.66 17.50 -18.73
N VAL A 171 -16.70 18.37 -18.46
CA VAL A 171 -16.00 18.42 -17.16
C VAL A 171 -16.97 18.72 -16.01
N GLY A 172 -16.90 17.92 -14.95
CA GLY A 172 -17.77 18.07 -13.77
C GLY A 172 -19.14 17.40 -13.86
N ASN A 173 -19.54 16.88 -15.03
CA ASN A 173 -20.79 16.13 -15.21
C ASN A 173 -20.55 14.62 -15.15
N GLY A 174 -21.34 13.90 -14.35
CA GLY A 174 -21.13 12.46 -14.13
C GLY A 174 -21.48 11.59 -15.34
N VAL A 175 -20.85 10.42 -15.41
CA VAL A 175 -21.25 9.31 -16.28
C VAL A 175 -21.56 8.11 -15.39
N SER A 176 -22.79 7.61 -15.42
CA SER A 176 -23.21 6.42 -14.66
C SER A 176 -23.77 5.38 -15.61
N PHE A 177 -23.11 4.23 -15.68
CA PHE A 177 -23.59 3.01 -16.31
C PHE A 177 -23.67 1.94 -15.24
N ASP A 178 -24.63 2.07 -14.30
CA ASP A 178 -24.69 1.29 -13.07
C ASP A 178 -25.67 0.10 -13.12
N THR A 179 -26.35 -0.09 -14.25
CA THR A 179 -27.19 -1.27 -14.46
C THR A 179 -26.33 -2.52 -14.57
N ALA A 180 -26.59 -3.52 -13.73
CA ALA A 180 -25.85 -4.79 -13.69
C ALA A 180 -25.92 -5.64 -14.97
N GLY A 181 -26.71 -5.24 -15.97
CA GLY A 181 -26.82 -5.95 -17.25
C GLY A 181 -26.02 -5.31 -18.39
N ASN A 182 -25.32 -4.20 -18.12
CA ASN A 182 -24.55 -3.49 -19.13
C ASN A 182 -23.42 -4.37 -19.71
N ASP A 183 -23.13 -4.16 -20.99
CA ASP A 183 -22.17 -4.97 -21.75
C ASP A 183 -21.51 -4.09 -22.82
N PHE A 184 -20.27 -3.69 -22.58
CA PHE A 184 -19.48 -2.81 -23.43
C PHE A 184 -18.20 -3.51 -23.90
N ALA A 185 -18.02 -3.59 -25.22
CA ALA A 185 -16.75 -4.09 -25.76
C ALA A 185 -15.57 -3.13 -25.48
N THR A 186 -15.76 -1.82 -25.70
CA THR A 186 -14.74 -0.81 -25.39
C THR A 186 -15.39 0.50 -24.97
N VAL A 187 -14.89 1.12 -23.90
CA VAL A 187 -15.33 2.44 -23.45
C VAL A 187 -14.21 3.47 -23.57
N GLN A 188 -14.57 4.65 -24.05
CA GLN A 188 -13.75 5.85 -24.07
C GLN A 188 -14.52 7.01 -23.43
N ILE A 189 -14.02 7.51 -22.30
CA ILE A 189 -14.54 8.74 -21.69
C ILE A 189 -13.72 9.93 -22.21
N VAL A 190 -14.31 10.72 -23.11
CA VAL A 190 -13.64 11.87 -23.72
C VAL A 190 -13.51 13.00 -22.70
N SER A 191 -14.58 13.29 -21.97
CA SER A 191 -14.59 14.19 -20.81
C SER A 191 -15.80 13.95 -19.91
N SER A 192 -15.57 13.94 -18.61
CA SER A 192 -16.59 13.78 -17.56
C SER A 192 -16.10 14.36 -16.22
N GLY A 193 -17.00 14.42 -15.24
CA GLY A 193 -16.76 14.47 -13.81
C GLY A 193 -16.45 13.08 -13.25
N ASP A 194 -17.29 12.57 -12.35
CA ASP A 194 -17.18 11.20 -11.83
C ASP A 194 -17.70 10.17 -12.85
N VAL A 195 -17.13 8.95 -12.85
CA VAL A 195 -17.53 7.86 -13.73
C VAL A 195 -17.75 6.58 -12.93
N THR A 196 -18.89 5.94 -13.14
CA THR A 196 -19.20 4.60 -12.63
C THR A 196 -19.63 3.72 -13.79
N ILE A 197 -18.99 2.56 -13.96
CA ILE A 197 -19.32 1.57 -14.99
C ILE A 197 -19.42 0.20 -14.34
N ARG A 198 -20.54 -0.48 -14.58
CA ARG A 198 -20.71 -1.91 -14.34
C ARG A 198 -20.78 -2.62 -15.68
N ASP A 199 -20.08 -3.73 -15.80
CA ASP A 199 -20.03 -4.54 -17.02
C ASP A 199 -20.16 -6.03 -16.68
N THR A 200 -20.99 -6.74 -17.44
CA THR A 200 -21.30 -8.16 -17.22
C THR A 200 -20.21 -9.12 -17.71
N ASN A 201 -19.19 -8.64 -18.41
CA ASN A 201 -18.11 -9.48 -18.90
C ASN A 201 -16.80 -8.68 -18.98
N ALA A 202 -15.97 -8.93 -19.99
CA ALA A 202 -14.70 -8.26 -20.15
C ALA A 202 -14.88 -6.90 -20.82
N ILE A 203 -14.27 -5.87 -20.25
CA ILE A 203 -14.33 -4.50 -20.74
C ILE A 203 -12.93 -3.98 -21.10
N ASN A 204 -12.81 -3.31 -22.25
CA ASN A 204 -11.61 -2.56 -22.61
C ASN A 204 -11.80 -1.06 -22.38
N LEU A 205 -10.93 -0.46 -21.58
CA LEU A 205 -10.86 0.98 -21.37
C LEU A 205 -9.84 1.58 -22.34
N GLY A 206 -10.35 2.36 -23.29
CA GLY A 206 -9.54 3.17 -24.22
C GLY A 206 -9.02 4.45 -23.57
N THR A 207 -8.42 5.33 -24.39
CA THR A 207 -7.91 6.63 -23.92
C THR A 207 -9.02 7.47 -23.32
N SER A 208 -8.96 7.70 -22.00
CA SER A 208 -10.03 8.31 -21.23
C SER A 208 -9.51 9.38 -20.28
N SER A 209 -10.27 10.48 -20.14
CA SER A 209 -9.95 11.63 -19.29
C SER A 209 -11.13 11.97 -18.38
N ILE A 210 -11.00 11.62 -17.10
CA ILE A 210 -12.01 11.75 -16.07
C ILE A 210 -11.59 12.86 -15.10
N SER A 211 -12.39 13.92 -14.93
CA SER A 211 -12.03 15.02 -14.02
C SER A 211 -12.35 14.72 -12.55
N GLY A 212 -13.09 13.65 -12.28
CA GLY A 212 -13.44 13.15 -10.95
C GLY A 212 -12.89 11.75 -10.67
N SER A 213 -13.62 10.99 -9.86
CA SER A 213 -13.38 9.59 -9.52
C SER A 213 -13.78 8.65 -10.67
N LEU A 214 -13.18 7.46 -10.66
CA LEU A 214 -13.48 6.39 -11.63
C LEU A 214 -13.71 5.08 -10.87
N GLU A 215 -14.88 4.50 -11.04
CA GLU A 215 -15.22 3.15 -10.56
C GLU A 215 -15.62 2.28 -11.75
N VAL A 216 -14.89 1.20 -11.97
CA VAL A 216 -15.21 0.19 -13.00
C VAL A 216 -15.28 -1.18 -12.34
N SER A 217 -16.40 -1.86 -12.51
CA SER A 217 -16.66 -3.20 -12.02
C SER A 217 -17.03 -4.07 -13.22
N ALA A 218 -16.24 -5.09 -13.49
CA ALA A 218 -16.44 -6.03 -14.58
C ALA A 218 -16.48 -7.44 -14.01
N ASP A 219 -17.45 -8.25 -14.41
CA ASP A 219 -17.48 -9.68 -14.05
C ASP A 219 -16.34 -10.44 -14.79
N GLY A 220 -15.73 -9.85 -15.83
CA GLY A 220 -14.56 -10.40 -16.53
C GLY A 220 -13.30 -9.54 -16.46
N GLU A 221 -12.43 -9.68 -17.46
CA GLU A 221 -11.17 -8.92 -17.57
C GLU A 221 -11.43 -7.40 -17.67
N ILE A 222 -10.67 -6.59 -16.93
CA ILE A 222 -10.52 -5.16 -17.24
C ILE A 222 -9.21 -4.98 -18.00
N GLN A 223 -9.31 -4.69 -19.29
CA GLN A 223 -8.18 -4.33 -20.11
C GLN A 223 -8.06 -2.82 -20.26
N VAL A 224 -6.84 -2.28 -20.20
CA VAL A 224 -6.56 -0.87 -20.50
C VAL A 224 -5.66 -0.79 -21.72
N SER A 225 -6.18 -0.24 -22.81
CA SER A 225 -5.50 -0.17 -24.12
C SER A 225 -5.00 1.24 -24.48
N GLY A 226 -5.38 2.26 -23.72
CA GLY A 226 -4.98 3.66 -23.92
C GLY A 226 -4.49 4.36 -22.65
N ALA A 227 -4.36 5.68 -22.72
CA ALA A 227 -4.06 6.47 -21.52
C ALA A 227 -5.36 6.67 -20.71
N LEU A 228 -5.43 6.06 -19.53
CA LEU A 228 -6.51 6.21 -18.56
C LEU A 228 -6.09 7.22 -17.49
N ALA A 229 -6.69 8.42 -17.51
CA ALA A 229 -6.39 9.48 -16.57
C ALA A 229 -7.64 9.86 -15.76
N SER A 230 -7.51 9.86 -14.44
CA SER A 230 -8.52 10.34 -13.49
C SER A 230 -7.89 11.37 -12.53
N ASN A 231 -8.71 12.24 -11.96
CA ASN A 231 -8.27 13.20 -10.93
C ASN A 231 -8.78 12.86 -9.52
N GLY A 232 -9.69 11.89 -9.40
CA GLY A 232 -10.21 11.36 -8.14
C GLY A 232 -9.76 9.93 -7.87
N ALA A 233 -10.24 9.36 -6.75
CA ALA A 233 -9.98 7.96 -6.42
C ALA A 233 -10.41 7.05 -7.58
N THR A 234 -9.58 6.06 -7.90
CA THR A 234 -9.84 5.10 -8.97
C THR A 234 -9.92 3.70 -8.39
N VAL A 235 -11.00 2.99 -8.71
CA VAL A 235 -11.24 1.61 -8.32
C VAL A 235 -11.56 0.80 -9.57
N LEU A 236 -10.76 -0.24 -9.80
CA LEU A 236 -10.95 -1.18 -10.92
C LEU A 236 -11.12 -2.58 -10.33
N THR A 237 -12.26 -3.21 -10.57
CA THR A 237 -12.56 -4.56 -10.09
C THR A 237 -12.83 -5.45 -11.31
N ALA A 238 -11.80 -6.14 -11.79
CA ALA A 238 -11.94 -7.27 -12.71
C ALA A 238 -12.27 -8.49 -11.85
N ASP A 239 -13.21 -9.36 -12.22
CA ASP A 239 -13.76 -10.42 -11.34
C ASP A 239 -14.67 -9.90 -10.22
N ALA A 240 -15.68 -9.09 -10.57
CA ALA A 240 -16.64 -8.56 -9.61
C ALA A 240 -17.60 -9.63 -9.03
N ASP A 241 -17.77 -10.77 -9.69
CA ASP A 241 -18.59 -11.90 -9.23
C ASP A 241 -17.78 -12.95 -8.44
N ALA A 242 -16.47 -12.76 -8.33
CA ALA A 242 -15.53 -13.58 -7.56
C ALA A 242 -15.59 -15.06 -7.96
N ASP A 243 -15.68 -15.34 -9.27
CA ASP A 243 -15.72 -16.68 -9.82
C ASP A 243 -14.33 -17.30 -10.03
N GLY A 244 -13.28 -16.51 -9.78
CA GLY A 244 -11.87 -16.84 -9.96
C GLY A 244 -11.38 -16.62 -11.38
N THR A 245 -12.08 -15.78 -12.15
CA THR A 245 -11.68 -15.33 -13.49
C THR A 245 -11.93 -13.83 -13.64
N GLY A 246 -11.01 -13.12 -14.30
CA GLY A 246 -11.11 -11.67 -14.47
C GLY A 246 -9.81 -11.01 -14.10
N ASP A 247 -8.92 -10.91 -15.08
CA ASP A 247 -7.61 -10.31 -14.87
C ASP A 247 -7.69 -8.80 -15.07
N PHE A 248 -6.74 -8.07 -14.49
CA PHE A 248 -6.46 -6.71 -14.89
C PHE A 248 -5.26 -6.70 -15.85
N THR A 249 -5.47 -6.21 -17.08
CA THR A 249 -4.41 -6.16 -18.09
C THR A 249 -4.13 -4.73 -18.52
N LEU A 250 -2.90 -4.26 -18.35
CA LEU A 250 -2.44 -2.97 -18.89
C LEU A 250 -1.51 -3.19 -20.08
N LEU A 251 -1.97 -2.86 -21.29
CA LEU A 251 -1.23 -3.13 -22.53
C LEU A 251 0.03 -2.27 -22.69
N GLY A 252 0.95 -2.74 -23.54
CA GLY A 252 2.16 -2.01 -23.90
C GLY A 252 1.88 -0.64 -24.52
N GLY A 253 2.44 0.42 -23.92
CA GLY A 253 2.21 1.80 -24.34
C GLY A 253 0.95 2.46 -23.77
N ALA A 254 0.11 1.71 -23.05
CA ALA A 254 -0.99 2.24 -22.25
C ALA A 254 -0.47 2.74 -20.89
N SER A 255 -1.28 3.53 -20.20
CA SER A 255 -0.94 4.05 -18.87
C SER A 255 -2.17 4.29 -18.00
N VAL A 256 -2.04 4.07 -16.69
CA VAL A 256 -3.02 4.54 -15.71
C VAL A 256 -2.40 5.67 -14.88
N SER A 257 -3.06 6.83 -14.83
CA SER A 257 -2.65 7.96 -14.00
C SER A 257 -3.82 8.48 -13.17
N THR A 258 -3.66 8.57 -11.86
CA THR A 258 -4.68 9.12 -10.95
C THR A 258 -4.38 10.56 -10.51
N ASN A 259 -3.33 11.18 -11.08
CA ASN A 259 -2.95 12.58 -10.87
C ASN A 259 -2.88 13.02 -9.39
N GLY A 260 -2.50 12.12 -8.48
CA GLY A 260 -2.34 12.37 -7.05
C GLY A 260 -3.41 11.73 -6.17
N SER A 261 -4.34 10.98 -6.75
CA SER A 261 -5.38 10.24 -6.03
C SER A 261 -5.04 8.75 -5.88
N SER A 262 -5.74 8.04 -4.98
CA SER A 262 -5.49 6.61 -4.76
C SER A 262 -5.95 5.76 -5.94
N LEU A 263 -5.24 4.67 -6.21
CA LEU A 263 -5.66 3.60 -7.13
C LEU A 263 -5.85 2.31 -6.35
N VAL A 264 -6.99 1.65 -6.54
CA VAL A 264 -7.27 0.31 -6.03
C VAL A 264 -7.59 -0.58 -7.22
N VAL A 265 -6.93 -1.74 -7.30
CA VAL A 265 -7.25 -2.77 -8.28
C VAL A 265 -7.52 -4.09 -7.55
N GLN A 266 -8.66 -4.69 -7.86
CA GLN A 266 -9.02 -6.05 -7.47
C GLN A 266 -9.15 -6.87 -8.76
N ALA A 267 -8.49 -8.03 -8.80
CA ALA A 267 -8.47 -8.90 -9.97
C ALA A 267 -8.07 -10.33 -9.57
N ASN A 268 -8.32 -11.30 -10.44
CA ASN A 268 -7.77 -12.65 -10.30
C ASN A 268 -6.25 -12.65 -10.56
N ASP A 269 -5.79 -12.01 -11.64
CA ASP A 269 -4.37 -11.76 -11.92
C ASP A 269 -4.13 -10.32 -12.40
N PHE A 270 -2.87 -9.87 -12.38
CA PHE A 270 -2.48 -8.49 -12.65
C PHE A 270 -1.31 -8.42 -13.63
N VAL A 271 -1.61 -8.16 -14.90
CA VAL A 271 -0.65 -8.24 -16.02
C VAL A 271 -0.26 -6.85 -16.51
N LEU A 272 1.02 -6.48 -16.37
CA LEU A 272 1.51 -5.14 -16.76
C LEU A 272 2.54 -5.16 -17.90
N SER A 273 2.16 -4.55 -19.01
CA SER A 273 3.08 -4.14 -20.08
C SER A 273 3.14 -2.62 -20.28
N GLY A 274 2.18 -1.87 -19.72
CA GLY A 274 2.18 -0.41 -19.63
C GLY A 274 2.51 0.09 -18.22
N THR A 275 2.38 1.40 -17.98
CA THR A 275 2.84 2.05 -16.74
C THR A 275 1.70 2.51 -15.83
N ILE A 276 1.88 2.40 -14.51
CA ILE A 276 0.98 2.97 -13.49
C ILE A 276 1.69 4.11 -12.78
N ASN A 277 1.02 5.26 -12.63
CA ASN A 277 1.53 6.39 -11.88
C ASN A 277 0.43 7.04 -11.02
N THR A 278 0.53 6.92 -9.70
CA THR A 278 -0.43 7.56 -8.77
C THR A 278 -0.02 8.99 -8.39
N ALA A 279 1.06 9.51 -8.98
CA ALA A 279 1.64 10.85 -8.76
C ALA A 279 1.81 11.22 -7.27
N GLY A 280 2.31 10.28 -6.47
CA GLY A 280 2.60 10.47 -5.05
C GLY A 280 1.50 10.01 -4.10
N SER A 281 0.47 9.34 -4.59
CA SER A 281 -0.56 8.68 -3.78
C SER A 281 -0.32 7.17 -3.65
N THR A 282 -1.24 6.47 -3.00
CA THR A 282 -1.15 5.03 -2.76
C THR A 282 -1.74 4.20 -3.90
N LEU A 283 -1.15 3.02 -4.10
CA LEU A 283 -1.70 1.94 -4.92
C LEU A 283 -2.04 0.75 -4.01
N THR A 284 -3.22 0.16 -4.18
CA THR A 284 -3.58 -1.13 -3.58
C THR A 284 -3.88 -2.13 -4.69
N ILE A 285 -3.27 -3.31 -4.62
CA ILE A 285 -3.53 -4.45 -5.50
C ILE A 285 -3.94 -5.62 -4.62
N GLY A 286 -5.14 -6.16 -4.84
CA GLY A 286 -5.66 -7.32 -4.11
C GLY A 286 -6.19 -8.38 -5.06
N ALA A 287 -6.13 -9.65 -4.63
CA ALA A 287 -6.88 -10.71 -5.29
C ALA A 287 -8.39 -10.53 -5.05
N SER A 288 -9.22 -10.84 -6.04
CA SER A 288 -10.69 -10.69 -5.99
C SER A 288 -11.40 -11.75 -5.15
N ASP A 289 -10.86 -12.96 -5.08
CA ASP A 289 -11.58 -14.19 -4.69
C ASP A 289 -10.91 -14.98 -3.55
N GLY A 290 -9.97 -14.38 -2.82
CA GLY A 290 -9.14 -15.07 -1.83
C GLY A 290 -7.87 -15.70 -2.42
N GLY A 291 -7.58 -15.44 -3.70
CA GLY A 291 -6.36 -15.90 -4.36
C GLY A 291 -5.07 -15.47 -3.65
N THR A 292 -4.03 -16.30 -3.80
CA THR A 292 -2.68 -16.02 -3.31
C THR A 292 -1.98 -14.97 -4.18
N ILE A 293 -1.06 -14.21 -3.58
CA ILE A 293 -0.28 -13.19 -4.28
C ILE A 293 1.19 -13.61 -4.35
N GLY A 294 1.79 -13.58 -5.54
CA GLY A 294 3.21 -13.83 -5.77
C GLY A 294 3.95 -12.57 -6.25
N LEU A 295 5.06 -12.21 -5.62
CA LEU A 295 5.90 -11.08 -6.02
C LEU A 295 7.31 -11.54 -6.43
N GLY A 296 7.82 -10.95 -7.51
CA GLY A 296 9.14 -11.27 -8.05
C GLY A 296 9.13 -12.56 -8.87
N ASP A 297 9.86 -13.58 -8.41
CA ASP A 297 9.91 -14.91 -9.02
C ASP A 297 8.89 -15.88 -8.37
N ALA A 298 8.19 -15.44 -7.32
CA ALA A 298 7.18 -16.24 -6.63
C ALA A 298 5.88 -16.36 -7.44
N SER A 299 5.25 -17.52 -7.37
CA SER A 299 3.95 -17.78 -8.00
C SER A 299 2.79 -17.48 -7.05
N GLY A 300 1.69 -16.95 -7.59
CA GLY A 300 0.40 -16.83 -6.92
C GLY A 300 -0.73 -17.03 -7.93
N ASN A 301 -1.98 -16.86 -7.48
CA ASN A 301 -3.11 -16.64 -8.38
C ASN A 301 -2.94 -15.30 -9.10
N LEU A 302 -2.66 -14.27 -8.29
CA LEU A 302 -2.20 -12.97 -8.73
C LEU A 302 -0.68 -12.94 -8.66
N SER A 303 0.01 -12.62 -9.75
CA SER A 303 1.47 -12.60 -9.79
C SER A 303 2.01 -11.32 -10.42
N LEU A 304 3.01 -10.70 -9.79
CA LEU A 304 3.75 -9.60 -10.37
C LEU A 304 5.24 -9.92 -10.44
N SER A 305 5.72 -10.08 -11.67
CA SER A 305 7.14 -10.26 -11.93
C SER A 305 7.94 -8.99 -11.65
N ASN A 306 9.27 -9.14 -11.55
CA ASN A 306 10.19 -8.01 -11.46
C ASN A 306 10.02 -6.97 -12.61
N ALA A 307 9.61 -7.42 -13.81
CA ALA A 307 9.39 -6.53 -14.95
C ALA A 307 8.12 -5.69 -14.79
N GLU A 308 7.08 -6.28 -14.19
CA GLU A 308 5.78 -5.66 -13.95
C GLU A 308 5.83 -4.68 -12.77
N LEU A 309 6.47 -5.08 -11.67
CA LEU A 309 6.72 -4.21 -10.51
C LEU A 309 7.47 -2.93 -10.92
N ALA A 310 8.44 -3.04 -11.85
CA ALA A 310 9.17 -1.90 -12.38
C ALA A 310 8.31 -0.90 -13.18
N GLN A 311 7.09 -1.27 -13.57
CA GLN A 311 6.16 -0.38 -14.28
C GLN A 311 5.31 0.50 -13.35
N ILE A 312 5.44 0.32 -12.04
CA ILE A 312 4.62 1.01 -11.03
C ILE A 312 5.40 2.18 -10.42
N SER A 313 4.75 3.32 -10.30
CA SER A 313 5.22 4.50 -9.58
C SER A 313 4.16 5.00 -8.60
N ALA A 314 4.35 4.72 -7.30
CA ALA A 314 3.50 5.13 -6.20
C ALA A 314 4.33 5.56 -4.96
N SER A 315 3.74 6.34 -4.05
CA SER A 315 4.42 6.70 -2.78
C SER A 315 4.32 5.60 -1.72
N GLY A 316 3.35 4.71 -1.88
CA GLY A 316 3.20 3.47 -1.13
C GLY A 316 2.34 2.48 -1.92
N THR A 317 2.68 1.20 -1.80
CA THR A 317 2.01 0.13 -2.53
C THR A 317 1.59 -0.95 -1.55
N THR A 318 0.30 -1.25 -1.48
CA THR A 318 -0.23 -2.37 -0.70
C THR A 318 -0.53 -3.54 -1.63
N PHE A 319 0.02 -4.70 -1.32
CA PHE A 319 -0.39 -5.97 -1.89
C PHE A 319 -1.19 -6.74 -0.85
N GLY A 320 -2.41 -7.15 -1.21
CA GLY A 320 -3.31 -7.87 -0.32
C GLY A 320 -4.49 -7.02 0.18
N GLY A 321 -5.06 -7.44 1.31
CA GLY A 321 -6.25 -6.84 1.91
C GLY A 321 -7.37 -7.85 2.17
N ALA A 322 -8.59 -7.36 2.37
CA ALA A 322 -9.72 -8.14 2.89
C ALA A 322 -10.17 -9.33 1.99
N THR A 323 -9.84 -9.30 0.71
CA THR A 323 -10.21 -10.33 -0.28
C THR A 323 -9.03 -11.16 -0.73
N SER A 324 -7.83 -10.95 -0.19
CA SER A 324 -6.61 -11.63 -0.63
C SER A 324 -6.21 -12.74 0.32
N GLY A 325 -5.63 -13.81 -0.24
CA GLY A 325 -5.02 -14.89 0.51
C GLY A 325 -3.55 -14.61 0.87
N SER A 326 -2.82 -15.68 1.18
CA SER A 326 -1.41 -15.65 1.54
C SER A 326 -0.53 -15.03 0.47
N ILE A 327 0.57 -14.42 0.90
CA ILE A 327 1.50 -13.68 0.05
C ILE A 327 2.86 -14.40 0.03
N ALA A 328 3.40 -14.65 -1.16
CA ALA A 328 4.72 -15.19 -1.40
C ALA A 328 5.61 -14.16 -2.11
N VAL A 329 6.88 -14.08 -1.72
CA VAL A 329 7.87 -13.17 -2.28
C VAL A 329 9.18 -13.91 -2.53
N ASP A 330 9.70 -13.82 -3.74
CA ASP A 330 10.99 -14.40 -4.12
C ASP A 330 11.74 -13.41 -5.03
N GLY A 331 12.95 -12.99 -4.64
CA GLY A 331 13.87 -12.30 -5.55
C GLY A 331 13.40 -10.95 -6.10
N VAL A 332 12.64 -10.15 -5.35
CA VAL A 332 12.24 -8.79 -5.78
C VAL A 332 13.47 -7.89 -5.89
N THR A 333 13.85 -7.50 -7.10
CA THR A 333 15.08 -6.72 -7.35
C THR A 333 14.96 -5.26 -6.92
N GLN A 334 16.10 -4.61 -6.63
CA GLN A 334 16.14 -3.17 -6.32
C GLN A 334 15.54 -2.30 -7.44
N ALA A 335 15.72 -2.68 -8.71
CA ALA A 335 15.16 -1.93 -9.83
C ALA A 335 13.63 -2.04 -9.85
N ALA A 336 13.10 -3.25 -9.62
CA ALA A 336 11.67 -3.52 -9.59
C ALA A 336 10.93 -2.75 -8.49
N SER A 337 11.52 -2.59 -7.31
CA SER A 337 10.86 -1.91 -6.19
C SER A 337 11.14 -0.41 -6.07
N SER A 338 11.98 0.15 -6.95
CA SER A 338 12.42 1.56 -6.87
C SER A 338 11.28 2.59 -6.97
N GLY A 339 10.17 2.22 -7.62
CA GLY A 339 8.99 3.06 -7.80
C GLY A 339 7.83 2.77 -6.82
N LEU A 340 7.95 1.79 -5.92
CA LEU A 340 6.80 1.33 -5.11
C LEU A 340 6.60 2.11 -3.80
N GLY A 341 7.58 2.90 -3.38
CA GLY A 341 7.57 3.56 -2.07
C GLY A 341 7.67 2.54 -0.92
N THR A 342 6.93 2.79 0.17
CA THR A 342 6.78 1.76 1.22
C THR A 342 5.83 0.69 0.72
N VAL A 343 6.29 -0.56 0.72
CA VAL A 343 5.48 -1.73 0.38
C VAL A 343 4.81 -2.26 1.64
N THR A 344 3.50 -2.45 1.58
CA THR A 344 2.72 -3.16 2.59
C THR A 344 2.30 -4.50 2.02
N LEU A 345 2.63 -5.58 2.70
CA LEU A 345 2.11 -6.93 2.44
C LEU A 345 1.03 -7.19 3.49
N ASP A 346 -0.22 -7.19 3.07
CA ASP A 346 -1.39 -7.30 3.95
C ASP A 346 -2.07 -8.65 3.76
N ALA A 347 -1.68 -9.62 4.58
CA ALA A 347 -2.29 -10.94 4.70
C ALA A 347 -3.02 -11.05 6.05
N SER A 348 -3.73 -10.00 6.46
CA SER A 348 -4.40 -9.92 7.77
C SER A 348 -5.70 -10.73 7.88
N GLN A 349 -6.10 -11.41 6.80
CA GLN A 349 -7.24 -12.32 6.80
C GLN A 349 -6.92 -13.62 7.52
N ALA A 350 -7.91 -14.19 8.24
CA ALA A 350 -7.70 -15.32 9.13
C ALA A 350 -6.94 -16.47 8.46
N THR A 351 -5.95 -17.02 9.15
CA THR A 351 -5.05 -18.10 8.70
C THR A 351 -4.02 -17.74 7.62
N GLU A 352 -4.07 -16.55 7.02
CA GLU A 352 -3.17 -16.18 5.94
C GLU A 352 -1.75 -15.85 6.42
N THR A 353 -0.80 -16.17 5.55
CA THR A 353 0.64 -16.12 5.84
C THR A 353 1.38 -15.25 4.84
N ILE A 354 2.57 -14.79 5.24
CA ILE A 354 3.52 -14.14 4.35
C ILE A 354 4.80 -14.97 4.35
N VAL A 355 5.25 -15.38 3.17
CA VAL A 355 6.51 -16.13 2.98
C VAL A 355 7.44 -15.33 2.07
N ILE A 356 8.66 -15.08 2.55
CA ILE A 356 9.74 -14.48 1.76
C ILE A 356 10.90 -15.47 1.71
N ASP A 357 11.08 -16.14 0.57
CA ASP A 357 12.08 -17.19 0.39
C ASP A 357 12.80 -17.06 -0.97
N GLY A 358 13.58 -18.08 -1.33
CA GLY A 358 14.33 -18.09 -2.59
C GLY A 358 15.47 -17.06 -2.63
N GLY A 359 15.33 -16.06 -3.50
CA GLY A 359 16.29 -14.98 -3.74
C GLY A 359 16.08 -13.76 -2.84
N ALA A 360 17.17 -13.01 -2.62
CA ALA A 360 17.13 -11.79 -1.82
C ALA A 360 16.17 -10.73 -2.41
N SER A 361 15.39 -10.09 -1.54
CA SER A 361 14.35 -9.13 -1.92
C SER A 361 14.62 -7.72 -1.40
N PHE A 362 14.30 -6.72 -2.21
CA PHE A 362 14.55 -5.30 -1.94
C PHE A 362 13.25 -4.48 -1.97
N PHE A 363 13.08 -3.54 -1.04
CA PHE A 363 11.91 -2.66 -0.96
C PHE A 363 12.28 -1.22 -0.63
N GLY A 364 11.45 -0.22 -0.95
CA GLY A 364 11.66 1.15 -0.45
C GLY A 364 11.55 1.21 1.07
N GLY A 365 10.42 0.75 1.60
CA GLY A 365 10.19 0.31 2.97
C GLY A 365 9.33 -0.96 2.96
N LEU A 366 9.23 -1.67 4.08
CA LEU A 366 8.42 -2.88 4.17
C LEU A 366 7.56 -2.89 5.43
N GLN A 367 6.26 -3.15 5.27
CA GLN A 367 5.34 -3.50 6.35
C GLN A 367 4.72 -4.84 5.99
N ALA A 368 5.09 -5.91 6.68
CA ALA A 368 4.53 -7.25 6.45
C ALA A 368 3.65 -7.61 7.64
N SER A 369 2.36 -7.81 7.38
CA SER A 369 1.35 -8.10 8.41
C SER A 369 0.56 -9.34 7.99
N ALA A 370 0.76 -10.44 8.70
CA ALA A 370 0.04 -11.68 8.49
C ALA A 370 -0.90 -11.94 9.67
N ALA A 371 -2.02 -12.63 9.42
CA ALA A 371 -2.88 -13.11 10.49
C ALA A 371 -2.29 -14.29 11.26
N ASN A 372 -1.34 -15.01 10.68
CA ASN A 372 -0.90 -16.31 11.20
C ASN A 372 0.62 -16.51 11.21
N GLU A 373 1.34 -16.26 10.11
CA GLU A 373 2.80 -16.39 10.12
C GLU A 373 3.46 -15.45 9.13
N VAL A 374 4.52 -14.75 9.56
CA VAL A 374 5.50 -14.14 8.67
C VAL A 374 6.78 -14.97 8.69
N ARG A 375 7.10 -15.64 7.59
CA ARG A 375 8.28 -16.49 7.43
C ARG A 375 9.26 -15.86 6.45
N ILE A 376 10.51 -15.68 6.88
CA ILE A 376 11.58 -15.10 6.06
C ILE A 376 12.80 -16.02 6.06
N GLU A 377 13.06 -16.64 4.91
CA GLU A 377 14.17 -17.56 4.66
C GLU A 377 15.20 -17.01 3.64
N ALA A 378 14.90 -15.87 3.02
CA ALA A 378 15.81 -15.13 2.14
C ALA A 378 16.10 -13.72 2.67
N ASP A 379 17.24 -13.15 2.29
CA ASP A 379 17.65 -11.82 2.76
C ASP A 379 16.67 -10.74 2.30
N VAL A 380 16.32 -9.81 3.19
CA VAL A 380 15.43 -8.68 2.90
C VAL A 380 16.12 -7.37 3.20
N THR A 381 16.11 -6.45 2.24
CA THR A 381 16.71 -5.11 2.40
C THR A 381 15.70 -4.02 2.09
N THR A 382 15.52 -3.06 3.00
CA THR A 382 14.82 -1.79 2.68
C THR A 382 15.82 -0.70 2.32
N LEU A 383 15.42 0.20 1.41
CA LEU A 383 16.32 1.15 0.76
C LEU A 383 16.19 2.58 1.29
N THR A 384 14.99 2.98 1.72
CA THR A 384 14.67 4.37 2.08
C THR A 384 13.89 4.51 3.38
N ALA A 385 13.01 3.56 3.69
CA ALA A 385 12.16 3.55 4.88
C ALA A 385 12.35 2.28 5.71
N GLY A 386 11.66 2.21 6.86
CA GLY A 386 11.83 1.14 7.83
C GLY A 386 11.27 -0.21 7.37
N MET A 387 11.47 -1.21 8.22
CA MET A 387 10.90 -2.54 8.11
C MET A 387 10.09 -2.85 9.37
N SER A 388 8.84 -3.27 9.20
CA SER A 388 7.97 -3.74 10.29
C SER A 388 7.40 -5.09 9.92
N LEU A 389 7.52 -6.06 10.82
CA LEU A 389 6.96 -7.39 10.68
C LEU A 389 5.98 -7.65 11.83
N ASP A 390 4.80 -8.15 11.49
CA ASP A 390 3.76 -8.57 12.42
C ASP A 390 3.23 -9.96 12.02
N GLY A 391 3.52 -10.97 12.85
CA GLY A 391 3.06 -12.35 12.65
C GLY A 391 1.62 -12.61 13.11
N ASP A 392 1.00 -11.65 13.80
CA ASP A 392 -0.33 -11.76 14.42
C ASP A 392 -1.06 -10.40 14.31
N ALA A 393 -1.31 -9.98 13.07
CA ALA A 393 -1.90 -8.69 12.79
C ALA A 393 -3.38 -8.60 13.21
N ASN A 394 -4.06 -9.75 13.39
CA ASN A 394 -5.46 -9.81 13.79
C ASN A 394 -5.65 -9.89 15.32
N GLY A 395 -4.60 -10.21 16.08
CA GLY A 395 -4.62 -10.36 17.54
C GLY A 395 -5.50 -11.51 18.02
N VAL A 396 -5.75 -12.50 17.15
CA VAL A 396 -6.59 -13.66 17.43
C VAL A 396 -5.68 -14.86 17.58
N ILE A 397 -5.76 -15.55 18.72
CA ILE A 397 -5.01 -16.79 18.94
C ILE A 397 -5.53 -17.88 18.01
N ASP A 398 -4.93 -18.03 16.83
CA ASP A 398 -5.19 -19.08 15.87
C ASP A 398 -3.93 -19.46 15.07
N GLY A 399 -3.82 -20.70 14.62
CA GLY A 399 -2.62 -21.12 13.89
C GLY A 399 -1.30 -21.00 14.69
N SER A 400 -0.29 -20.40 14.07
CA SER A 400 1.10 -20.22 14.54
C SER A 400 1.34 -18.87 15.23
N ASP A 401 0.66 -17.81 14.79
CA ASP A 401 0.83 -16.40 15.22
C ASP A 401 2.29 -15.89 15.27
N SER A 402 3.18 -16.48 14.47
CA SER A 402 4.63 -16.41 14.68
C SER A 402 5.38 -15.60 13.63
N ILE A 403 6.60 -15.20 13.98
CA ILE A 403 7.59 -14.76 12.99
C ILE A 403 8.72 -15.77 12.92
N VAL A 404 8.99 -16.31 11.74
CA VAL A 404 10.05 -17.30 11.50
C VAL A 404 11.19 -16.66 10.71
N LEU A 405 12.41 -16.73 11.23
CA LEU A 405 13.58 -16.07 10.63
C LEU A 405 14.72 -17.06 10.35
N GLY A 406 15.23 -17.05 9.12
CA GLY A 406 16.39 -17.83 8.70
C GLY A 406 17.40 -17.03 7.87
N ALA A 407 17.30 -15.70 7.86
CA ALA A 407 18.02 -14.83 6.93
C ALA A 407 18.44 -13.47 7.54
N THR A 408 19.11 -12.63 6.75
CA THR A 408 19.49 -11.27 7.13
C THR A 408 18.42 -10.26 6.74
N LEU A 409 17.94 -9.51 7.73
CA LEU A 409 17.08 -8.34 7.54
C LEU A 409 17.92 -7.07 7.67
N THR A 410 17.90 -6.22 6.65
CA THR A 410 18.59 -4.94 6.63
C THR A 410 17.62 -3.81 6.35
N SER A 411 17.22 -3.10 7.40
CA SER A 411 16.37 -1.91 7.32
C SER A 411 17.20 -0.64 7.14
N ALA A 412 16.76 0.25 6.25
CA ALA A 412 17.35 1.58 6.08
C ALA A 412 17.20 2.43 7.37
N THR A 413 16.04 2.36 8.02
CA THR A 413 15.78 3.08 9.28
C THR A 413 15.48 2.10 10.41
N ASP A 414 14.30 2.15 11.02
CA ASP A 414 13.90 1.27 12.11
C ASP A 414 13.55 -0.13 11.59
N LEU A 415 13.82 -1.14 12.40
CA LEU A 415 13.41 -2.53 12.21
C LEU A 415 12.60 -2.96 13.43
N THR A 416 11.32 -3.27 13.23
CA THR A 416 10.43 -3.74 14.30
C THR A 416 9.92 -5.15 13.96
N VAL A 417 9.93 -6.04 14.95
CA VAL A 417 9.47 -7.43 14.82
C VAL A 417 8.52 -7.72 15.99
N THR A 418 7.29 -8.13 15.68
CA THR A 418 6.20 -8.35 16.65
C THR A 418 5.41 -9.61 16.30
N ALA A 419 5.01 -10.39 17.30
CA ALA A 419 4.20 -11.60 17.20
C ALA A 419 3.30 -11.68 18.45
N GLN A 420 2.32 -10.76 18.57
CA GLN A 420 1.61 -10.42 19.82
C GLN A 420 1.05 -11.62 20.62
N ASN A 421 0.69 -12.73 19.95
CA ASN A 421 0.25 -13.98 20.59
C ASN A 421 1.08 -15.22 20.22
N GLY A 422 2.15 -15.05 19.44
CA GLY A 422 3.08 -16.11 19.08
C GLY A 422 4.50 -15.88 19.60
N ASP A 423 5.45 -16.44 18.88
CA ASP A 423 6.89 -16.40 19.20
C ASP A 423 7.70 -15.99 17.97
N ILE A 424 8.90 -15.46 18.17
CA ILE A 424 9.85 -15.17 17.11
C ILE A 424 10.87 -16.32 17.07
N VAL A 425 10.83 -17.14 16.03
CA VAL A 425 11.60 -18.39 15.97
C VAL A 425 12.69 -18.31 14.90
N LEU A 426 13.94 -18.48 15.32
CA LEU A 426 15.06 -18.66 14.40
C LEU A 426 15.10 -20.11 13.90
N ILE A 427 15.18 -20.27 12.58
CA ILE A 427 15.38 -21.56 11.88
C ILE A 427 16.73 -21.61 11.14
N GLY A 428 17.48 -20.52 11.20
CA GLY A 428 18.84 -20.38 10.69
C GLY A 428 19.51 -19.19 11.36
N ASN A 429 20.83 -19.07 11.15
CA ASN A 429 21.56 -17.90 11.62
C ASN A 429 20.97 -16.64 10.99
N SER A 430 20.54 -15.71 11.82
CA SER A 430 19.76 -14.55 11.38
C SER A 430 20.42 -13.24 11.83
N ALA A 431 20.20 -12.19 11.06
CA ALA A 431 20.71 -10.87 11.38
C ALA A 431 19.61 -9.81 11.31
N LEU A 432 19.52 -8.95 12.32
CA LEU A 432 18.57 -7.84 12.40
C LEU A 432 19.36 -6.53 12.39
N ASN A 433 19.38 -5.86 11.24
CA ASN A 433 20.20 -4.68 11.01
C ASN A 433 19.33 -3.46 10.72
N ALA A 434 19.55 -2.38 11.46
CA ALA A 434 19.00 -1.05 11.23
C ALA A 434 20.16 -0.08 10.91
N GLN A 435 20.18 0.48 9.69
CA GLN A 435 21.28 1.33 9.22
C GLN A 435 21.26 2.74 9.84
N SER A 436 20.08 3.33 10.05
CA SER A 436 19.96 4.65 10.69
C SER A 436 18.82 4.73 11.69
N GLY A 437 18.55 3.66 12.43
CA GLY A 437 17.43 3.55 13.35
C GLY A 437 17.60 2.48 14.43
N ASN A 438 16.51 2.15 15.08
CA ASN A 438 16.43 1.16 16.15
C ASN A 438 16.13 -0.23 15.59
N VAL A 439 16.56 -1.26 16.32
CA VAL A 439 16.05 -2.62 16.21
C VAL A 439 15.18 -2.88 17.43
N VAL A 440 13.91 -3.22 17.22
CA VAL A 440 12.93 -3.49 18.28
C VAL A 440 12.34 -4.87 18.07
N VAL A 441 12.49 -5.72 19.09
CA VAL A 441 11.92 -7.07 19.15
C VAL A 441 10.94 -7.09 20.31
N ASN A 442 9.64 -7.15 20.00
CA ASN A 442 8.58 -6.95 20.99
C ASN A 442 8.20 -8.23 21.75
N ASP A 443 8.43 -9.39 21.14
CA ASP A 443 8.02 -10.69 21.67
C ASP A 443 9.22 -11.59 21.90
N ALA A 444 8.98 -12.77 22.49
CA ALA A 444 10.05 -13.72 22.78
C ALA A 444 10.77 -14.10 21.49
N ILE A 445 12.08 -14.37 21.61
CA ILE A 445 12.90 -14.77 20.46
C ILE A 445 13.80 -15.95 20.81
N ASP A 446 13.61 -17.05 20.07
CA ASP A 446 14.15 -18.38 20.36
C ASP A 446 14.71 -19.05 19.08
N GLY A 447 15.33 -20.24 19.17
CA GLY A 447 15.56 -21.08 17.98
C GLY A 447 16.87 -21.86 17.86
N GLY A 448 17.79 -21.83 18.82
CA GLY A 448 19.02 -22.65 18.72
C GLY A 448 20.09 -22.15 17.75
N PHE A 449 19.85 -21.05 17.04
CA PHE A 449 20.75 -20.44 16.07
C PHE A 449 21.36 -19.13 16.57
N ASP A 450 22.36 -18.63 15.84
CA ASP A 450 23.00 -17.36 16.16
C ASP A 450 22.13 -16.18 15.69
N LEU A 451 21.99 -15.18 16.55
CA LEU A 451 21.32 -13.92 16.27
C LEU A 451 22.36 -12.79 16.25
N THR A 452 22.51 -12.14 15.11
CA THR A 452 23.30 -10.91 14.98
C THR A 452 22.39 -9.70 15.00
N ILE A 453 22.72 -8.66 15.77
CA ILE A 453 21.99 -7.38 15.76
C ILE A 453 22.95 -6.22 15.53
N SER A 454 22.55 -5.30 14.64
CA SER A 454 23.28 -4.06 14.37
C SER A 454 22.31 -2.89 14.27
N ALA A 455 22.28 -2.01 15.28
CA ALA A 455 21.55 -0.74 15.25
C ALA A 455 22.55 0.41 15.12
N VAL A 456 23.00 0.72 13.89
CA VAL A 456 24.20 1.53 13.64
C VAL A 456 24.14 2.92 14.27
N SER A 457 22.96 3.55 14.37
CA SER A 457 22.80 4.86 15.02
C SER A 457 21.67 4.90 16.04
N GLY A 458 21.12 3.75 16.44
CA GLY A 458 19.93 3.65 17.29
C GLY A 458 20.12 2.71 18.47
N ASN A 459 19.01 2.13 18.94
CA ASN A 459 19.00 1.18 20.05
C ASN A 459 18.59 -0.21 19.56
N ALA A 460 19.10 -1.23 20.23
CA ALA A 460 18.56 -2.58 20.16
C ALA A 460 17.74 -2.84 21.43
N THR A 461 16.43 -3.10 21.28
CA THR A 461 15.50 -3.30 22.39
C THR A 461 14.83 -4.66 22.28
N PHE A 462 14.87 -5.44 23.36
CA PHE A 462 14.04 -6.64 23.55
C PHE A 462 13.01 -6.34 24.64
N ALA A 463 11.72 -6.42 24.28
CA ALA A 463 10.63 -6.18 25.21
C ALA A 463 10.14 -7.45 25.93
N ALA A 464 10.59 -8.63 25.48
CA ALA A 464 10.26 -9.92 26.04
C ALA A 464 11.51 -10.83 26.12
N PRO A 465 11.40 -12.02 26.76
CA PRO A 465 12.55 -12.86 26.99
C PRO A 465 13.24 -13.41 25.74
N VAL A 466 14.57 -13.39 25.76
CA VAL A 466 15.42 -13.94 24.69
C VAL A 466 15.89 -15.34 25.09
N GLY A 467 15.62 -16.36 24.28
CA GLY A 467 16.11 -17.74 24.45
C GLY A 467 15.38 -18.56 25.53
N SER A 468 14.15 -18.18 25.89
CA SER A 468 13.45 -18.71 27.05
C SER A 468 12.83 -20.10 26.85
N GLY A 469 12.36 -20.41 25.63
CA GLY A 469 11.89 -21.74 25.23
C GLY A 469 13.01 -22.57 24.63
N ALA A 470 13.63 -22.08 23.56
CA ALA A 470 14.81 -22.69 22.93
C ALA A 470 15.99 -21.72 22.91
N THR A 471 17.02 -22.02 23.72
CA THR A 471 18.24 -21.21 23.85
C THR A 471 18.83 -20.88 22.49
N LEU A 472 19.08 -19.60 22.22
CA LEU A 472 19.86 -19.18 21.05
C LEU A 472 21.30 -19.71 21.12
N GLY A 473 21.93 -19.89 19.97
CA GLY A 473 23.33 -20.32 19.86
C GLY A 473 24.27 -19.27 20.47
N ALA A 474 24.36 -18.13 19.80
CA ALA A 474 25.02 -16.92 20.27
C ALA A 474 24.19 -15.68 19.91
N VAL A 475 24.17 -14.68 20.79
CA VAL A 475 23.69 -13.34 20.44
C VAL A 475 24.91 -12.44 20.24
N VAL A 476 25.09 -11.97 19.00
CA VAL A 476 26.19 -11.10 18.59
C VAL A 476 25.65 -9.69 18.35
N LEU A 477 26.20 -8.72 19.06
CA LEU A 477 25.92 -7.31 18.83
C LEU A 477 27.09 -6.71 18.04
N GLN A 478 26.83 -6.26 16.81
CA GLN A 478 27.86 -5.64 15.98
C GLN A 478 27.90 -4.12 16.21
N ALA A 479 29.11 -3.63 16.46
CA ALA A 479 29.47 -2.22 16.44
C ALA A 479 29.84 -1.80 15.02
N ASP A 480 29.54 -0.56 14.63
CA ASP A 480 30.05 -0.02 13.38
C ASP A 480 31.58 0.14 13.46
N ILE A 481 32.27 -0.52 12.54
CA ILE A 481 33.73 -0.51 12.36
C ILE A 481 34.28 0.86 11.93
N ALA A 482 33.43 1.80 11.51
CA ALA A 482 33.84 3.18 11.21
C ALA A 482 34.09 4.03 12.46
N THR A 483 33.45 3.71 13.60
CA THR A 483 33.60 4.46 14.87
C THR A 483 34.13 3.61 16.03
N GLY A 484 34.12 2.28 15.93
CA GLY A 484 34.62 1.40 17.00
C GLY A 484 33.77 1.44 18.28
N GLU A 485 32.54 1.94 18.20
CA GLU A 485 31.61 2.11 19.32
C GLU A 485 30.43 1.14 19.16
N ILE A 486 30.09 0.38 20.23
CA ILE A 486 28.78 -0.27 20.31
C ILE A 486 27.75 0.85 20.52
N HIS A 487 27.11 1.30 19.45
CA HIS A 487 25.99 2.25 19.49
C HIS A 487 24.71 1.51 19.88
N ALA A 488 24.62 1.01 21.10
CA ALA A 488 23.33 0.70 21.72
C ALA A 488 23.16 1.73 22.84
N ASN A 489 22.44 2.85 22.62
CA ASN A 489 22.26 3.85 23.68
C ASN A 489 21.47 3.27 24.87
N SER A 490 20.81 2.12 24.68
CA SER A 490 20.36 1.21 25.73
C SER A 490 20.12 -0.18 25.12
N LEU A 491 20.92 -1.19 25.48
CA LEU A 491 20.52 -2.59 25.29
C LEU A 491 19.73 -3.02 26.52
N SER A 492 18.42 -3.19 26.39
CA SER A 492 17.56 -3.80 27.41
C SER A 492 17.27 -5.24 26.99
N VAL A 493 17.73 -6.21 27.79
CA VAL A 493 17.46 -7.64 27.56
C VAL A 493 16.85 -8.23 28.82
N ASP A 494 15.69 -8.86 28.72
CA ASP A 494 15.11 -9.72 29.76
C ASP A 494 15.54 -11.18 29.51
N ALA A 495 16.84 -11.48 29.59
CA ALA A 495 17.37 -12.74 29.04
C ALA A 495 16.94 -13.97 29.87
N GLY A 496 16.37 -14.97 29.19
CA GLY A 496 16.29 -16.34 29.70
C GLY A 496 17.38 -17.18 29.05
N SER A 497 18.38 -17.64 29.78
CA SER A 497 19.39 -18.63 29.33
C SER A 497 20.23 -18.31 28.05
N ALA A 498 20.11 -17.14 27.42
CA ALA A 498 20.87 -16.80 26.22
C ALA A 498 22.33 -16.43 26.52
N ASN A 499 23.28 -16.98 25.74
CA ASN A 499 24.69 -16.61 25.80
C ASN A 499 24.93 -15.31 25.02
N LEU A 500 25.08 -14.18 25.73
CA LEU A 500 25.43 -12.91 25.11
C LEU A 500 26.94 -12.83 24.86
N THR A 501 27.34 -12.81 23.59
CA THR A 501 28.74 -12.68 23.15
C THR A 501 28.92 -11.35 22.40
N GLY A 502 29.54 -10.36 23.04
CA GLY A 502 29.95 -9.11 22.38
C GLY A 502 31.42 -9.15 21.97
N SER A 503 31.76 -8.55 20.82
CA SER A 503 33.15 -8.26 20.42
C SER A 503 33.26 -6.77 20.11
N VAL A 504 33.96 -6.01 20.96
CA VAL A 504 34.29 -4.59 20.70
C VAL A 504 35.61 -4.54 19.93
N GLY A 505 35.56 -4.35 18.61
CA GLY A 505 36.75 -4.11 17.80
C GLY A 505 37.06 -2.62 17.75
N GLY A 506 38.07 -2.15 18.48
CA GLY A 506 38.45 -0.74 18.52
C GLY A 506 39.77 -0.43 17.82
N GLN A 507 39.75 0.49 16.84
CA GLN A 507 40.87 1.38 16.52
C GLN A 507 40.49 2.80 16.99
N GLY A 508 40.86 3.15 18.23
CA GLY A 508 41.01 4.54 18.69
C GLY A 508 39.78 5.47 18.65
N GLY A 509 38.72 5.17 19.41
CA GLY A 509 37.61 6.09 19.68
C GLY A 509 37.17 6.03 21.15
N ALA A 510 36.80 7.16 21.75
CA ALA A 510 36.50 7.30 23.18
C ALA A 510 34.99 7.24 23.50
N GLY A 511 34.27 6.26 22.95
CA GLY A 511 32.87 6.00 23.27
C GLY A 511 32.71 4.90 24.31
N GLY A 512 32.01 5.20 25.41
CA GLY A 512 31.64 4.19 26.39
C GLY A 512 30.36 3.47 25.97
N ALA A 513 30.43 2.15 25.77
CA ALA A 513 29.25 1.31 25.61
C ALA A 513 28.56 1.12 26.99
N ALA A 514 27.28 1.44 27.09
CA ALA A 514 26.48 1.21 28.29
C ALA A 514 25.57 -0.02 28.09
N LEU A 515 25.86 -1.11 28.82
CA LEU A 515 24.96 -2.24 28.93
C LEU A 515 23.97 -1.95 30.08
N VAL A 516 22.70 -1.69 29.77
CA VAL A 516 21.68 -1.29 30.77
C VAL A 516 20.77 -2.49 31.07
N GLN A 517 20.96 -3.11 32.23
CA GLN A 517 20.05 -4.16 32.70
C GLN A 517 18.71 -3.57 33.13
N ASN A 518 17.61 -4.08 32.59
CA ASN A 518 16.26 -3.78 33.07
C ASN A 518 15.60 -5.10 33.46
N ASN A 519 15.85 -5.57 34.69
CA ASN A 519 15.43 -6.91 35.10
C ASN A 519 13.93 -6.95 35.47
N GLY A 520 13.18 -7.76 34.73
CA GLY A 520 12.04 -8.52 35.25
C GLY A 520 12.52 -9.87 35.76
N SER A 521 12.89 -9.98 37.05
CA SER A 521 13.17 -11.25 37.78
C SER A 521 14.19 -12.29 37.23
N SER A 522 14.82 -12.10 36.06
CA SER A 522 15.71 -13.10 35.44
C SER A 522 17.20 -12.73 35.52
N ASP A 523 18.07 -13.70 35.83
CA ASP A 523 19.53 -13.54 35.87
C ASP A 523 20.13 -13.67 34.45
N ILE A 524 20.86 -12.65 33.98
CA ILE A 524 21.63 -12.72 32.71
C ILE A 524 22.95 -13.46 32.94
N LEU A 525 23.12 -14.65 32.32
CA LEU A 525 24.40 -15.38 32.29
C LEU A 525 25.27 -14.91 31.12
N PHE A 526 26.37 -14.21 31.41
CA PHE A 526 27.43 -13.98 30.43
C PHE A 526 28.37 -15.19 30.39
N ASN A 527 28.35 -15.96 29.31
CA ASN A 527 29.23 -17.12 29.16
C ASN A 527 30.67 -16.71 28.81
N THR A 528 30.84 -15.66 28.01
CA THR A 528 32.15 -15.05 27.71
C THR A 528 31.95 -13.61 27.22
N PHE A 529 32.55 -12.63 27.89
CA PHE A 529 32.64 -11.25 27.40
C PHE A 529 34.06 -11.00 26.91
N THR A 530 34.26 -10.93 25.59
CA THR A 530 35.61 -10.79 24.99
C THR A 530 35.81 -9.36 24.50
N VAL A 531 36.75 -8.64 25.11
CA VAL A 531 37.25 -7.36 24.58
C VAL A 531 38.53 -7.68 23.81
N SER A 532 38.46 -7.75 22.48
CA SER A 532 39.63 -8.00 21.63
C SER A 532 40.06 -6.72 20.91
N GLY A 533 41.22 -6.18 21.30
CA GLY A 533 41.89 -5.09 20.59
C GLY A 533 43.41 -5.19 20.74
N THR A 534 44.15 -5.09 19.64
CA THR A 534 45.60 -4.86 19.68
C THR A 534 45.86 -3.41 20.03
N ALA A 535 46.51 -3.16 21.17
CA ALA A 535 47.03 -1.83 21.49
C ALA A 535 48.05 -1.41 20.42
N ALA A 536 47.73 -0.39 19.63
CA ALA A 536 48.75 0.27 18.82
C ALA A 536 49.72 0.98 19.79
N ALA A 537 50.99 0.57 19.76
CA ALA A 537 52.07 1.12 20.57
C ALA A 537 52.35 2.59 20.21
N ASN A 538 51.49 3.50 20.66
CA ASN A 538 51.70 4.94 20.54
C ASN A 538 51.23 5.61 21.83
N GLY A 539 51.99 5.45 22.91
CA GLY A 539 52.21 6.43 24.00
C GLY A 539 51.04 7.11 24.74
N SER A 540 49.79 6.88 24.38
CA SER A 540 48.59 7.38 25.04
C SER A 540 47.80 6.17 25.52
N GLY A 541 47.78 5.96 26.83
CA GLY A 541 47.10 4.82 27.44
C GLY A 541 45.67 4.69 26.93
N ALA A 542 45.33 3.53 26.38
CA ALA A 542 43.96 3.14 26.11
C ALA A 542 43.25 3.02 27.47
N ASN A 543 42.50 4.05 27.86
CA ASN A 543 41.59 3.95 28.99
C ASN A 543 40.41 3.06 28.55
N LEU A 544 40.31 1.86 29.12
CA LEU A 544 39.03 1.15 29.20
C LEU A 544 38.08 2.00 30.06
N SER A 545 37.36 2.92 29.45
CA SER A 545 36.38 3.75 30.14
C SER A 545 35.18 2.90 30.55
N ARG A 546 35.22 2.42 31.81
CA ARG A 546 34.08 2.07 32.66
C ARG A 546 32.96 1.26 31.99
N THR A 547 33.09 -0.07 31.97
CA THR A 547 31.89 -0.93 31.96
C THR A 547 31.19 -0.79 33.32
N ARG A 548 30.08 -0.05 33.36
CA ARG A 548 29.26 0.13 34.56
C ARG A 548 28.11 -0.88 34.50
N ILE A 549 28.25 -2.04 35.15
CA ILE A 549 27.09 -2.88 35.48
C ILE A 549 26.31 -2.11 36.54
N VAL A 550 25.21 -1.49 36.18
CA VAL A 550 24.30 -0.86 37.15
C VAL A 550 23.25 -1.88 37.54
N GLU A 551 23.40 -2.52 38.70
CA GLU A 551 22.26 -3.16 39.37
C GLU A 551 21.30 -2.04 39.81
N THR A 552 20.21 -1.83 39.07
CA THR A 552 19.06 -1.06 39.56
C THR A 552 17.92 -2.00 39.91
N GLY A 553 17.82 -2.45 41.16
CA GLY A 553 16.62 -3.19 41.61
C GLY A 553 16.73 -3.87 42.96
N HIS A 554 15.72 -3.66 43.80
CA HIS A 554 15.61 -4.07 45.20
C HIS A 554 15.55 -5.60 45.37
N ARG A 555 16.56 -6.21 45.98
CA ARG A 555 16.55 -7.64 46.38
C ARG A 555 15.64 -7.84 47.59
N THR A 556 14.44 -8.40 47.42
CA THR A 556 13.63 -8.94 48.52
C THR A 556 13.55 -10.46 48.39
N GLY A 557 14.41 -11.17 49.11
CA GLY A 557 14.36 -12.63 49.22
C GLY A 557 15.68 -13.19 49.72
N SER A 558 15.66 -13.82 50.88
CA SER A 558 16.78 -14.58 51.45
C SER A 558 17.01 -15.86 50.63
N ASP A 559 18.29 -16.18 50.41
CA ASP A 559 18.86 -17.43 49.89
C ASP A 559 19.02 -17.56 48.37
N VAL A 560 20.15 -17.06 47.84
CA VAL A 560 20.82 -17.57 46.63
C VAL A 560 22.34 -17.48 46.85
N GLU A 561 23.03 -18.62 46.78
CA GLU A 561 24.50 -18.68 46.75
C GLU A 561 25.03 -18.06 45.43
N PRO A 562 26.14 -17.31 45.44
CA PRO A 562 26.76 -16.85 44.21
C PRO A 562 27.29 -18.06 43.42
N SER A 563 26.91 -18.18 42.14
CA SER A 563 27.49 -19.17 41.23
C SER A 563 28.99 -18.91 41.05
N GLU A 564 29.81 -19.92 41.32
CA GLU A 564 31.29 -19.83 41.33
C GLU A 564 31.94 -19.64 39.93
N ASN A 565 31.18 -19.35 38.87
CA ASN A 565 31.69 -19.37 37.48
C ASN A 565 31.84 -18.01 36.78
N ASN A 566 31.60 -16.88 37.44
CA ASN A 566 31.80 -15.57 36.81
C ASN A 566 33.29 -15.14 36.85
N GLN A 567 34.09 -15.61 35.89
CA GLN A 567 35.41 -15.02 35.62
C GLN A 567 35.29 -13.83 34.64
N LEU A 568 35.47 -12.62 35.16
CA LEU A 568 35.88 -11.48 34.32
C LEU A 568 37.38 -11.67 33.98
N VAL A 569 37.67 -12.24 32.83
CA VAL A 569 39.05 -12.38 32.34
C VAL A 569 39.45 -11.11 31.60
N ILE A 570 40.35 -10.32 32.17
CA ILE A 570 41.05 -9.24 31.46
C ILE A 570 42.43 -9.81 31.07
N GLU A 571 42.57 -10.30 29.84
CA GLU A 571 43.90 -10.69 29.32
C GLU A 571 44.63 -9.44 28.82
N SER A 572 45.42 -8.79 29.68
CA SER A 572 46.40 -7.82 29.23
C SER A 572 47.65 -8.56 28.74
N GLY A 573 47.80 -8.70 27.42
CA GLY A 573 49.06 -9.12 26.82
C GLY A 573 50.08 -7.99 26.89
N GLU A 574 50.86 -7.91 27.98
CA GLU A 574 52.28 -7.50 28.00
C GLU A 574 52.85 -7.50 29.44
N GLU A 575 54.11 -7.92 29.55
CA GLU A 575 54.90 -8.08 30.78
C GLU A 575 55.13 -6.73 31.48
N LEU A 576 54.76 -6.61 32.75
CA LEU A 576 54.98 -5.40 33.57
C LEU A 576 56.49 -5.11 33.72
N ALA A 577 57.04 -4.26 32.86
CA ALA A 577 58.36 -3.68 33.06
C ALA A 577 58.31 -2.68 34.22
N GLN A 578 58.91 -3.07 35.36
CA GLN A 578 59.21 -2.16 36.46
C GLN A 578 60.21 -1.09 36.01
N GLY A 579 59.87 0.20 36.21
CA GLY A 579 60.87 1.27 36.21
C GLY A 579 60.38 2.59 35.65
N GLY A 580 59.97 3.51 36.53
CA GLY A 580 59.71 4.90 36.18
C GLY A 580 58.83 5.58 37.20
N GLY A 581 59.42 6.19 38.22
CA GLY A 581 58.70 6.94 39.24
C GLY A 581 58.01 8.17 38.65
N VAL A 582 56.71 8.29 38.91
CA VAL A 582 55.95 9.52 38.73
C VAL A 582 55.28 9.83 40.06
N CYS A 583 55.65 10.96 40.65
CA CYS A 583 54.95 11.54 41.79
C CYS A 583 53.62 12.11 41.30
N GLU A 584 52.50 11.47 41.64
CA GLU A 584 51.18 12.09 41.52
C GLU A 584 50.83 12.79 42.83
N THR A 585 50.51 14.07 42.73
CA THR A 585 49.98 14.91 43.81
C THR A 585 48.53 14.52 44.07
N GLU A 586 48.21 14.11 45.31
CA GLU A 586 46.84 13.96 45.80
C GLU A 586 46.12 15.32 45.78
N ASP A 587 45.27 15.53 44.79
CA ASP A 587 44.07 16.37 44.87
C ASP A 587 43.19 16.15 43.62
N ASP A 588 42.53 14.99 43.54
CA ASP A 588 41.35 14.78 42.69
C ASP A 588 40.32 13.90 43.43
N PRO A 589 39.14 14.41 43.82
CA PRO A 589 38.15 13.68 44.60
C PRO A 589 37.27 12.76 43.73
N SER A 590 37.83 12.06 42.74
CA SER A 590 37.08 11.21 41.83
C SER A 590 37.60 9.77 41.66
N VAL A 591 38.53 9.32 42.53
CA VAL A 591 39.02 7.92 42.53
C VAL A 591 38.33 7.08 43.61
N ALA A 592 37.24 6.40 43.25
CA ALA A 592 36.75 5.26 44.02
C ALA A 592 37.66 4.05 43.73
N LYS A 593 38.50 3.68 44.71
CA LYS A 593 39.35 2.48 44.65
C LYS A 593 38.50 1.21 44.73
N LEU A 594 38.56 0.37 43.69
CA LEU A 594 37.98 -0.97 43.66
C LEU A 594 38.91 -1.93 44.43
N ASN A 595 38.52 -2.33 45.64
CA ASN A 595 39.19 -3.40 46.38
C ASN A 595 38.57 -4.75 45.99
N LEU A 596 39.29 -5.55 45.21
CA LEU A 596 39.02 -6.99 45.05
C LEU A 596 39.56 -7.72 46.28
N ILE A 597 38.69 -8.06 47.23
CA ILE A 597 39.04 -8.97 48.34
C ILE A 597 39.04 -10.39 47.77
N LYS A 598 40.24 -10.99 47.71
CA LYS A 598 40.45 -12.42 47.50
C LYS A 598 40.48 -13.08 48.88
N ASP A 599 39.50 -13.94 49.13
CA ASP A 599 39.28 -14.63 50.41
C ASP A 599 40.50 -15.46 50.86
N PRO A 600 40.90 -15.40 52.15
CA PRO A 600 41.58 -16.50 52.80
C PRO A 600 40.75 -16.98 54.00
N SER A 601 40.06 -18.08 53.79
CA SER A 601 39.54 -19.04 54.78
C SER A 601 40.08 -18.91 56.23
N ARG A 602 39.14 -18.89 57.19
CA ARG A 602 39.20 -19.21 58.64
C ARG A 602 39.01 -18.04 59.62
N ILE A 603 37.82 -17.96 60.20
CA ILE A 603 37.56 -17.30 61.49
C ILE A 603 38.16 -18.17 62.61
N VAL A 604 39.15 -17.64 63.32
CA VAL A 604 39.47 -18.04 64.70
C VAL A 604 39.54 -16.77 65.54
N VAL A 605 38.60 -16.66 66.49
CA VAL A 605 38.57 -15.61 67.53
C VAL A 605 39.61 -15.94 68.59
N LEU A 606 40.55 -15.02 68.91
CA LEU A 606 41.13 -14.81 70.25
C LEU A 606 41.73 -13.39 70.42
N GLN A 607 41.60 -12.85 71.64
CA GLN A 607 41.87 -11.50 72.20
C GLN A 607 43.30 -10.88 72.05
N PRO A 608 43.48 -9.55 72.30
CA PRO A 608 44.75 -8.79 72.24
C PRO A 608 45.59 -8.94 73.53
N PRO A 609 46.93 -8.75 73.57
CA PRO A 609 47.58 -7.40 73.59
C PRO A 609 49.07 -7.32 73.10
N GLY A 610 49.65 -6.10 72.95
CA GLY A 610 51.12 -5.90 73.07
C GLY A 610 51.81 -4.83 72.19
N VAL A 611 51.84 -3.58 72.68
CA VAL A 611 52.84 -2.47 72.58
C VAL A 611 54.12 -2.64 71.70
N SER A 612 54.47 -1.63 70.88
CA SER A 612 55.45 -0.54 71.21
C SER A 612 56.03 0.22 69.98
N GLY A 613 56.09 1.57 70.07
CA GLY A 613 57.35 2.32 69.79
C GLY A 613 57.55 3.07 68.46
N GLU A 614 57.27 4.38 68.48
CA GLU A 614 58.13 5.55 68.14
C GLU A 614 58.92 5.70 66.81
N GLN A 615 58.56 6.81 66.12
CA GLN A 615 59.37 7.98 65.68
C GLN A 615 60.38 7.98 64.51
N PHE A 616 60.47 9.22 63.96
CA PHE A 616 61.46 9.90 63.09
C PHE A 616 61.12 10.01 61.59
N ASP A 617 61.27 11.13 60.88
CA ASP A 617 61.24 12.59 61.15
C ASP A 617 61.54 13.29 59.80
N GLN A 618 61.04 14.53 59.63
CA GLN A 618 61.59 15.68 58.87
C GLN A 618 61.71 15.68 57.32
N CYS A 619 61.01 16.65 56.70
CA CYS A 619 61.51 17.95 56.17
C CYS A 619 60.25 18.78 55.79
N GLU A 620 59.85 19.88 56.49
CA GLU A 620 60.34 21.28 56.41
C GLU A 620 60.63 21.76 54.97
N GLU A 621 60.28 22.95 54.47
CA GLU A 621 59.50 24.10 54.91
C GLU A 621 59.34 25.04 53.67
N GLU A 622 58.66 26.17 53.83
CA GLU A 622 58.62 27.38 52.97
C GLU A 622 57.48 27.59 51.93
N SER A 623 56.36 28.11 52.43
CA SER A 623 55.94 29.52 52.27
C SER A 623 56.03 30.18 50.87
N ALA A 624 54.89 30.60 50.29
CA ALA A 624 54.39 31.98 50.44
C ALA A 624 53.16 32.30 49.56
N ASN A 625 52.26 33.09 50.15
CA ASN A 625 51.35 34.08 49.55
C ASN A 625 49.95 33.69 49.04
N ARG A 626 48.96 33.94 49.92
CA ARG A 626 47.53 34.25 49.61
C ARG A 626 47.40 35.73 49.15
N PRO A 627 46.27 36.17 48.55
CA PRO A 627 45.03 36.54 49.29
C PRO A 627 43.72 36.02 48.63
N ALA A 628 42.77 35.40 49.35
CA ALA A 628 41.58 35.97 50.03
C ALA A 628 40.61 36.70 49.06
N VAL A 629 39.52 36.08 48.58
CA VAL A 629 38.16 35.90 49.19
C VAL A 629 37.60 37.18 49.83
N ALA A 630 36.56 37.76 49.22
CA ALA A 630 35.68 38.76 49.81
C ALA A 630 34.37 38.10 50.29
N GLN A 631 34.03 38.36 51.54
CA GLN A 631 32.84 37.92 52.27
C GLN A 631 31.55 38.62 51.80
N LEU A 632 30.45 37.89 51.88
CA LEU A 632 29.09 38.42 52.01
C LEU A 632 28.89 39.05 53.41
N PRO A 633 28.14 40.17 53.54
CA PRO A 633 27.72 40.66 54.85
C PRO A 633 26.34 40.10 55.25
N SER A 634 26.19 39.89 56.55
CA SER A 634 24.95 39.51 57.23
C SER A 634 24.05 40.71 57.54
N ILE A 635 22.76 40.56 57.18
CA ILE A 635 21.52 41.03 57.84
C ILE A 635 21.34 42.56 58.04
N ASN A 636 20.49 43.19 57.21
CA ASN A 636 19.09 43.53 57.50
C ASN A 636 18.41 44.12 56.26
#